data_AF-A0A871R268-F1
#
_entry.id   AF-A0A871R268-F1
#
_cell.length_a   1.000
_cell.length_b   1.000
_cell.length_c   1.000
_cell.angle_alpha   90.00
_cell.angle_beta   90.00
_cell.angle_gamma   90.00
#
_symmetry.space_group_name_H-M   'P 1'
#
loop_
_entity.id
_entity.type
_entity.pdbx_description
1 polymer ?
#
loop_
_entity_poly.entity_id
_entity_poly.type
_entity_poly.pdbx_seq_one_letter_code
_entity_poly.pdbx_strand_id
1 'polypeptide(L)'
;MQIKEDTEIKATGDAQQTNDQQTSAAEKNITSPKHETNVDDREQEGSRRDPSNRWLRTRKSDYDLPDAKRHKGEFKDKRALTSDGKPMFPNEKRKPKKKVACLIGYCGAGYHGMQINPPNKTIEGDLFKAMVDAGAISKNNSNDLKKSGFMRAARTDKGVHAAGNVISLKMIVEDEDVVEKINQALPEQIRVWGYQRVNKSFDCRKMCSSRIYEYLMPTYSFLPPRLNSPLYKLVKRMQADHPENIRVDADGEKFWVDLLGKLEAAGIDQNQLDQITEANREDIPLTVPLQIASETVKKFSGEAREKYRIKKEKLDVFRDTMKLYEGSHNFHNFTNGKDFRDPSAKRYMKNITVSEPFVIGNLEWVSIKIHGQSFMLHQIRKMIGLASLIVRTGCPIDKIRESFRMPKVNIPKAPALGLLLERPVYDGFNEKLKSYGHDPITFDKFTDKMEAFKKKFIYSKIYEQEESEHTFHGFFGFIDYFTGNEASNQGLAIFDFVTQGEINGEIKNDAKETGEKADEKIENTENVENKPEDKTE
;
A
#
# COMPACT_ATOMS: atom_id res chain seq x y z
N MET A 1 -25.33 -22.75 44.59
CA MET A 1 -26.07 -21.58 45.09
C MET A 1 -26.64 -20.84 43.89
N GLN A 2 -27.91 -21.09 43.60
CA GLN A 2 -28.73 -20.35 42.62
C GLN A 2 -29.11 -18.99 43.23
N ILE A 3 -29.19 -17.95 42.40
CA ILE A 3 -30.34 -17.02 42.37
C ILE A 3 -30.52 -16.55 40.91
N LYS A 4 -31.70 -16.81 40.36
CA LYS A 4 -32.32 -16.21 39.18
C LYS A 4 -33.05 -14.93 39.60
N GLU A 5 -33.28 -13.99 38.69
CA GLU A 5 -34.63 -13.44 38.50
C GLU A 5 -34.78 -12.70 37.17
N ASP A 6 -35.85 -13.09 36.46
CA ASP A 6 -36.41 -12.54 35.24
C ASP A 6 -37.31 -11.33 35.55
N THR A 7 -37.52 -10.42 34.61
CA THR A 7 -38.86 -9.81 34.41
C THR A 7 -39.06 -9.29 32.99
N GLU A 8 -39.90 -10.00 32.23
CA GLU A 8 -40.67 -9.49 31.08
C GLU A 8 -41.87 -8.67 31.58
N ILE A 9 -42.27 -7.61 30.86
CA ILE A 9 -43.64 -7.09 30.87
C ILE A 9 -44.11 -6.88 29.43
N LYS A 10 -45.27 -7.48 29.13
CA LYS A 10 -46.02 -7.44 27.87
C LYS A 10 -47.36 -6.73 28.07
N ALA A 11 -47.88 -6.22 26.94
CA ALA A 11 -49.28 -5.96 26.58
C ALA A 11 -49.93 -4.72 27.22
N THR A 12 -50.83 -3.96 26.61
CA THR A 12 -51.87 -4.14 25.56
C THR A 12 -52.07 -2.76 24.88
N GLY A 13 -52.43 -2.56 23.60
CA GLY A 13 -53.57 -3.10 22.85
C GLY A 13 -54.64 -2.00 22.72
N ASP A 14 -54.91 -1.51 21.50
CA ASP A 14 -56.28 -1.26 21.03
C ASP A 14 -56.34 -0.90 19.54
N ALA A 15 -57.35 -1.48 18.90
CA ALA A 15 -57.65 -1.44 17.48
C ALA A 15 -58.83 -0.48 17.21
N GLN A 16 -58.89 0.08 16.00
CA GLN A 16 -60.17 0.47 15.40
C GLN A 16 -60.09 0.44 13.86
N GLN A 17 -60.99 -0.35 13.28
CA GLN A 17 -61.35 -0.42 11.86
C GLN A 17 -62.24 0.75 11.45
N THR A 18 -62.16 1.16 10.18
CA THR A 18 -63.30 1.43 9.26
C THR A 18 -62.75 1.51 7.82
N ASN A 19 -63.24 0.67 6.89
CA ASN A 19 -64.16 0.97 5.76
C ASN A 19 -63.78 2.22 4.94
N ASP A 20 -63.81 2.30 3.60
CA ASP A 20 -64.54 1.55 2.57
C ASP A 20 -64.08 2.02 1.17
N GLN A 21 -64.55 1.31 0.12
CA GLN A 21 -64.79 1.75 -1.27
C GLN A 21 -63.72 1.65 -2.39
N GLN A 22 -64.02 0.68 -3.26
CA GLN A 22 -63.83 0.59 -4.72
C GLN A 22 -63.88 1.92 -5.51
N THR A 23 -63.04 2.03 -6.56
CA THR A 23 -63.49 2.38 -7.91
C THR A 23 -62.55 1.80 -8.98
N SER A 24 -63.17 1.39 -10.09
CA SER A 24 -62.62 0.73 -11.28
C SER A 24 -62.24 1.70 -12.41
N ALA A 25 -61.68 1.14 -13.50
CA ALA A 25 -61.57 1.64 -14.90
C ALA A 25 -60.18 2.20 -15.28
N ALA A 26 -59.60 1.96 -16.46
CA ALA A 26 -59.91 1.10 -17.61
C ALA A 26 -58.66 1.04 -18.51
N GLU A 27 -58.58 -0.02 -19.31
CA GLU A 27 -57.56 -0.32 -20.32
C GLU A 27 -57.49 0.71 -21.46
N LYS A 28 -56.29 0.89 -22.04
CA LYS A 28 -56.13 1.23 -23.47
C LYS A 28 -54.95 0.47 -24.07
N ASN A 29 -55.28 -0.54 -24.88
CA ASN A 29 -54.43 -1.15 -25.90
C ASN A 29 -54.26 -0.18 -27.08
N ILE A 30 -53.04 -0.07 -27.62
CA ILE A 30 -52.80 0.38 -29.00
C ILE A 30 -51.80 -0.57 -29.65
N THR A 31 -52.31 -1.36 -30.58
CA THR A 31 -51.63 -2.20 -31.58
C THR A 31 -51.14 -1.38 -32.77
N SER A 32 -50.07 -1.82 -33.45
CA SER A 32 -49.85 -1.82 -34.92
C SER A 32 -48.38 -2.21 -35.25
N PRO A 33 -48.02 -2.62 -36.49
CA PRO A 33 -48.45 -3.85 -37.17
C PRO A 33 -47.26 -4.67 -37.74
N LYS A 34 -47.53 -5.91 -38.15
CA LYS A 34 -46.64 -6.76 -38.95
C LYS A 34 -46.66 -6.31 -40.41
N HIS A 35 -45.50 -6.32 -41.07
CA HIS A 35 -45.41 -6.38 -42.54
C HIS A 35 -44.40 -7.46 -42.94
N GLU A 36 -44.88 -8.48 -43.65
CA GLU A 36 -44.08 -9.38 -44.46
C GLU A 36 -43.77 -8.74 -45.81
N THR A 37 -42.55 -8.97 -46.32
CA THR A 37 -42.29 -9.40 -47.72
C THR A 37 -40.83 -9.83 -47.84
N ASN A 38 -40.63 -11.04 -48.36
CA ASN A 38 -39.34 -11.54 -48.86
C ASN A 38 -39.06 -10.93 -50.24
N VAL A 39 -37.77 -10.78 -50.60
CA VAL A 39 -37.07 -11.46 -51.72
C VAL A 39 -35.69 -10.81 -51.99
N ASP A 40 -34.68 -11.69 -52.04
CA ASP A 40 -33.37 -11.72 -52.73
C ASP A 40 -32.12 -10.89 -52.33
N ASP A 41 -31.11 -11.66 -51.89
CA ASP A 41 -29.69 -11.74 -52.31
C ASP A 41 -28.83 -10.47 -52.48
N ARG A 42 -27.84 -10.32 -51.57
CA ARG A 42 -26.37 -10.25 -51.86
C ARG A 42 -25.55 -9.93 -50.60
N GLU A 43 -24.56 -10.81 -50.34
CA GLU A 43 -23.26 -10.63 -49.66
C GLU A 43 -23.13 -9.63 -48.48
N GLN A 44 -22.96 -10.16 -47.25
CA GLN A 44 -22.60 -9.39 -46.06
C GLN A 44 -21.12 -9.56 -45.67
N GLU A 45 -20.32 -8.51 -45.81
CA GLU A 45 -19.03 -8.33 -45.12
C GLU A 45 -19.17 -7.50 -43.83
N GLY A 46 -18.68 -8.07 -42.73
CA GLY A 46 -17.74 -7.38 -41.83
C GLY A 46 -18.23 -6.23 -40.95
N SER A 47 -18.93 -6.57 -39.87
CA SER A 47 -19.34 -5.73 -38.73
C SER A 47 -18.33 -4.66 -38.26
N ARG A 48 -18.86 -3.44 -38.11
CA ARG A 48 -18.24 -2.22 -37.56
C ARG A 48 -17.75 -2.41 -36.11
N ARG A 49 -16.51 -1.97 -35.83
CA ARG A 49 -15.86 -2.02 -34.51
C ARG A 49 -16.42 -0.96 -33.56
N ASP A 50 -16.93 -1.39 -32.41
CA ASP A 50 -17.38 -0.54 -31.30
C ASP A 50 -16.21 0.25 -30.64
N PRO A 51 -16.25 1.61 -30.60
CA PRO A 51 -15.23 2.46 -29.99
C PRO A 51 -15.11 2.36 -28.45
N SER A 52 -16.08 1.74 -27.75
CA SER A 52 -16.16 1.69 -26.27
C SER A 52 -15.00 0.92 -25.60
N ASN A 53 -14.27 0.09 -26.34
CA ASN A 53 -13.22 -0.81 -25.83
C ASN A 53 -11.80 -0.22 -25.80
N ARG A 54 -11.63 1.10 -26.04
CA ARG A 54 -10.30 1.74 -26.12
C ARG A 54 -9.47 1.61 -24.82
N TRP A 55 -10.13 1.50 -23.66
CA TRP A 55 -9.52 1.38 -22.32
C TRP A 55 -9.20 -0.06 -21.87
N LEU A 56 -9.59 -1.06 -22.66
CA LEU A 56 -9.37 -2.48 -22.36
C LEU A 56 -8.02 -3.03 -22.86
N ARG A 57 -7.16 -2.20 -23.46
CA ARG A 57 -5.80 -2.62 -23.83
C ARG A 57 -4.98 -2.98 -22.59
N THR A 58 -4.63 -4.25 -22.46
CA THR A 58 -3.64 -4.75 -21.48
C THR A 58 -2.27 -4.16 -21.81
N ARG A 59 -1.53 -3.66 -20.81
CA ARG A 59 -0.21 -3.05 -21.04
C ARG A 59 0.83 -4.16 -21.20
N LYS A 60 1.91 -3.87 -21.94
CA LYS A 60 3.05 -4.79 -22.13
C LYS A 60 3.60 -5.29 -20.79
N SER A 61 3.70 -4.37 -19.82
CA SER A 61 4.16 -4.59 -18.44
C SER A 61 3.24 -5.45 -17.55
N ASP A 62 2.08 -5.90 -18.04
CA ASP A 62 1.23 -6.86 -17.32
C ASP A 62 1.73 -8.31 -17.48
N TYR A 63 2.63 -8.56 -18.44
CA TYR A 63 3.14 -9.90 -18.75
C TYR A 63 4.59 -9.99 -19.27
N ASP A 64 5.40 -8.93 -19.18
CA ASP A 64 6.75 -8.96 -19.75
C ASP A 64 7.66 -9.94 -18.98
N LEU A 65 8.00 -11.04 -19.64
CA LEU A 65 9.30 -11.72 -19.59
C LEU A 65 10.18 -11.08 -20.69
N PRO A 66 11.52 -11.04 -20.53
CA PRO A 66 12.39 -10.59 -21.61
C PRO A 66 12.24 -11.54 -22.80
N ASP A 67 12.05 -10.96 -23.99
CA ASP A 67 11.81 -11.60 -25.28
C ASP A 67 10.47 -12.34 -25.52
N ALA A 68 9.55 -11.65 -26.20
CA ALA A 68 8.56 -12.32 -27.05
C ALA A 68 8.11 -11.40 -28.20
N LYS A 69 8.76 -11.53 -29.36
CA LYS A 69 8.31 -10.92 -30.63
C LYS A 69 6.94 -11.53 -31.03
N ARG A 70 5.98 -10.66 -31.39
CA ARG A 70 4.65 -11.07 -31.87
C ARG A 70 4.71 -11.42 -33.37
N HIS A 71 4.37 -12.67 -33.73
CA HIS A 71 3.95 -12.99 -35.10
C HIS A 71 2.43 -12.81 -35.24
N LYS A 72 2.01 -12.03 -36.24
CA LYS A 72 0.63 -12.03 -36.77
C LYS A 72 0.55 -13.15 -37.81
N GLY A 73 -0.27 -14.16 -37.54
CA GLY A 73 -0.61 -15.26 -38.43
C GLY A 73 -1.88 -15.95 -37.93
N GLU A 74 -2.60 -16.57 -38.86
CA GLU A 74 -3.91 -17.21 -38.72
C GLU A 74 -4.13 -18.03 -37.44
N PHE A 75 -5.41 -18.17 -37.05
CA PHE A 75 -5.88 -18.87 -35.84
C PHE A 75 -5.54 -20.38 -35.87
N LYS A 76 -4.28 -20.74 -35.63
CA LYS A 76 -3.84 -22.11 -35.35
C LYS A 76 -3.90 -22.39 -33.86
N ASP A 77 -4.35 -23.58 -33.50
CA ASP A 77 -4.50 -24.07 -32.13
C ASP A 77 -3.15 -24.02 -31.38
N LYS A 78 -3.04 -23.15 -30.37
CA LYS A 78 -1.78 -22.83 -29.64
C LYS A 78 -1.45 -23.85 -28.54
N ARG A 79 -1.59 -25.15 -28.83
CA ARG A 79 -1.12 -26.19 -27.90
C ARG A 79 0.40 -26.11 -27.80
N ALA A 80 0.94 -26.35 -26.60
CA ALA A 80 2.37 -26.59 -26.48
C ALA A 80 2.67 -27.88 -27.25
N LEU A 81 3.59 -27.83 -28.20
CA LEU A 81 4.01 -28.98 -28.97
C LEU A 81 5.39 -29.43 -28.49
N THR A 82 5.64 -30.73 -28.54
CA THR A 82 7.01 -31.27 -28.43
C THR A 82 7.84 -30.83 -29.64
N SER A 83 9.16 -31.04 -29.59
CA SER A 83 10.07 -30.86 -30.74
C SER A 83 9.56 -31.56 -32.01
N ASP A 84 8.81 -32.65 -31.84
CA ASP A 84 8.31 -33.51 -32.91
C ASP A 84 6.87 -33.14 -33.34
N GLY A 85 6.36 -31.98 -32.92
CA GLY A 85 5.06 -31.47 -33.35
C GLY A 85 3.83 -32.13 -32.70
N LYS A 86 4.01 -32.98 -31.69
CA LYS A 86 2.90 -33.63 -30.96
C LYS A 86 2.45 -32.75 -29.78
N PRO A 87 1.16 -32.77 -29.38
CA PRO A 87 0.71 -32.08 -28.17
C PRO A 87 1.53 -32.51 -26.95
N MET A 88 2.12 -31.56 -26.24
CA MET A 88 2.94 -31.78 -25.04
C MET A 88 2.14 -32.46 -23.91
N PHE A 89 0.82 -32.34 -23.93
CA PHE A 89 -0.09 -33.01 -23.00
C PHE A 89 -1.16 -33.79 -23.76
N PRO A 90 -1.64 -34.94 -23.22
CA PRO A 90 -2.71 -35.72 -23.83
C PRO A 90 -3.96 -34.87 -24.10
N ASN A 91 -4.76 -35.25 -25.10
CA ASN A 91 -6.07 -34.64 -25.37
C ASN A 91 -7.06 -34.97 -24.24
N GLU A 92 -6.91 -34.31 -23.09
CA GLU A 92 -7.89 -34.35 -22.01
C GLU A 92 -9.22 -33.73 -22.48
N LYS A 93 -10.34 -34.31 -22.05
CA LYS A 93 -11.68 -33.79 -22.33
C LYS A 93 -11.79 -32.35 -21.82
N ARG A 94 -12.13 -31.41 -22.71
CA ARG A 94 -12.23 -29.99 -22.36
C ARG A 94 -13.38 -29.76 -21.38
N LYS A 95 -13.05 -29.36 -20.15
CA LYS A 95 -14.03 -28.90 -19.16
C LYS A 95 -14.33 -27.40 -19.34
N PRO A 96 -15.57 -26.94 -19.07
CA PRO A 96 -15.93 -25.54 -19.16
C PRO A 96 -15.14 -24.69 -18.15
N LYS A 97 -14.57 -23.58 -18.63
CA LYS A 97 -13.83 -22.62 -17.81
C LYS A 97 -14.71 -21.41 -17.50
N LYS A 98 -14.75 -20.98 -16.25
CA LYS A 98 -15.47 -19.77 -15.81
C LYS A 98 -14.48 -18.71 -15.36
N LYS A 99 -14.76 -17.44 -15.67
CA LYS A 99 -13.96 -16.32 -15.15
C LYS A 99 -14.35 -16.13 -13.68
N VAL A 100 -13.35 -16.07 -12.81
CA VAL A 100 -13.51 -15.95 -11.37
C VAL A 100 -12.63 -14.84 -10.82
N ALA A 101 -13.04 -14.29 -9.68
CA ALA A 101 -12.21 -13.55 -8.75
C ALA A 101 -11.86 -14.50 -7.60
N CYS A 102 -10.59 -14.91 -7.48
CA CYS A 102 -10.13 -15.73 -6.37
C CYS A 102 -9.57 -14.84 -5.27
N LEU A 103 -10.05 -15.08 -4.05
CA LEU A 103 -9.65 -14.39 -2.84
C LEU A 103 -8.52 -15.21 -2.22
N ILE A 104 -7.36 -14.59 -2.03
CA ILE A 104 -6.15 -15.27 -1.58
C ILE A 104 -5.51 -14.52 -0.41
N GLY A 105 -4.73 -15.22 0.40
CA GLY A 105 -3.87 -14.67 1.44
C GLY A 105 -2.51 -15.35 1.43
N TYR A 106 -1.45 -14.64 1.82
CA TYR A 106 -0.11 -15.19 1.85
C TYR A 106 0.82 -14.42 2.80
N CYS A 107 1.78 -15.14 3.38
CA CYS A 107 2.97 -14.56 3.97
C CYS A 107 4.09 -14.51 2.92
N GLY A 108 4.60 -13.30 2.64
CA GLY A 108 5.61 -13.05 1.61
C GLY A 108 7.05 -13.45 1.99
N ALA A 109 7.28 -13.91 3.22
CA ALA A 109 8.60 -14.36 3.67
C ALA A 109 9.12 -15.51 2.81
N GLY A 110 10.34 -15.36 2.27
CA GLY A 110 10.94 -16.32 1.34
C GLY A 110 10.52 -16.15 -0.14
N TYR A 111 9.68 -15.16 -0.47
CA TYR A 111 9.21 -14.90 -1.84
C TYR A 111 9.70 -13.55 -2.38
N HIS A 112 9.99 -13.52 -3.68
CA HIS A 112 10.38 -12.31 -4.41
C HIS A 112 9.17 -11.54 -4.95
N GLY A 113 8.16 -11.40 -4.10
CA GLY A 113 6.92 -10.68 -4.38
C GLY A 113 5.83 -11.54 -5.02
N MET A 114 4.73 -10.89 -5.41
CA MET A 114 3.57 -11.56 -6.00
C MET A 114 3.84 -12.06 -7.41
N GLN A 115 4.35 -11.19 -8.28
CA GLN A 115 4.42 -11.42 -9.73
C GLN A 115 5.52 -12.40 -10.11
N ILE A 116 5.24 -13.36 -11.01
CA ILE A 116 6.25 -14.27 -11.58
C ILE A 116 7.42 -13.50 -12.19
N ASN A 117 8.63 -13.83 -11.73
CA ASN A 117 9.89 -13.28 -12.23
C ASN A 117 11.02 -14.33 -12.11
N PRO A 118 11.14 -15.25 -13.10
CA PRO A 118 12.14 -16.31 -13.07
C PRO A 118 13.56 -15.74 -13.00
N PRO A 119 14.50 -16.41 -12.31
CA PRO A 119 14.36 -17.73 -11.66
C PRO A 119 13.78 -17.67 -10.24
N ASN A 120 13.35 -16.50 -9.77
CA ASN A 120 12.97 -16.31 -8.37
C ASN A 120 11.64 -16.98 -8.03
N LYS A 121 11.53 -17.49 -6.80
CA LYS A 121 10.27 -18.00 -6.24
C LYS A 121 9.30 -16.85 -5.96
N THR A 122 8.05 -16.97 -6.42
CA THR A 122 7.01 -15.93 -6.30
C THR A 122 5.65 -16.55 -5.92
N ILE A 123 4.77 -15.74 -5.34
CA ILE A 123 3.45 -16.21 -4.89
C ILE A 123 2.61 -16.71 -6.08
N GLU A 124 2.64 -16.01 -7.21
CA GLU A 124 1.94 -16.45 -8.42
C GLU A 124 2.48 -17.77 -8.97
N GLY A 125 3.78 -18.05 -8.82
CA GLY A 125 4.38 -19.31 -9.24
C GLY A 125 3.78 -20.49 -8.50
N ASP A 126 3.77 -20.44 -7.16
CA ASP A 126 3.21 -21.50 -6.32
C ASP A 126 1.68 -21.61 -6.48
N LEU A 127 0.95 -20.48 -6.55
CA LEU A 127 -0.49 -20.46 -6.81
C LEU A 127 -0.84 -21.11 -8.15
N PHE A 128 -0.14 -20.73 -9.22
CA PHE A 128 -0.44 -21.23 -10.54
C PHE A 128 -0.14 -22.72 -10.66
N LYS A 129 0.97 -23.18 -10.07
CA LYS A 129 1.30 -24.60 -9.98
C LYS A 129 0.22 -25.38 -9.22
N ALA A 130 -0.15 -24.93 -8.01
CA ALA A 130 -1.20 -25.58 -7.21
C ALA A 130 -2.56 -25.63 -7.93
N MET A 131 -2.91 -24.59 -8.68
CA MET A 131 -4.14 -24.58 -9.50
C MET A 131 -4.09 -25.57 -10.67
N VAL A 132 -2.91 -25.86 -11.22
CA VAL A 132 -2.74 -26.90 -12.24
C VAL A 132 -2.85 -28.28 -11.60
N ASP A 133 -2.17 -28.50 -10.48
CA ASP A 133 -2.14 -29.78 -9.75
C ASP A 133 -3.55 -30.16 -9.23
N ALA A 134 -4.33 -29.17 -8.77
CA ALA A 134 -5.72 -29.35 -8.35
C ALA A 134 -6.73 -29.50 -9.51
N GLY A 135 -6.30 -29.41 -10.77
CA GLY A 135 -7.18 -29.51 -11.94
C GLY A 135 -8.03 -28.26 -12.22
N ALA A 136 -7.86 -27.17 -11.46
CA ALA A 136 -8.51 -25.89 -11.71
C ALA A 136 -8.01 -25.23 -13.02
N ILE A 137 -6.78 -25.52 -13.44
CA ILE A 137 -6.20 -25.09 -14.70
C ILE A 137 -5.78 -26.33 -15.49
N SER A 138 -6.35 -26.51 -16.68
CA SER A 138 -6.01 -27.62 -17.58
C SER A 138 -4.51 -27.62 -17.92
N LYS A 139 -3.89 -28.79 -18.09
CA LYS A 139 -2.48 -28.93 -18.50
C LYS A 139 -2.15 -28.17 -19.79
N ASN A 140 -3.06 -28.10 -20.75
CA ASN A 140 -2.87 -27.30 -21.98
C ASN A 140 -2.70 -25.78 -21.75
N ASN A 141 -3.09 -25.30 -20.57
CA ASN A 141 -2.96 -23.91 -20.13
C ASN A 141 -1.89 -23.73 -19.04
N SER A 142 -1.19 -24.79 -18.60
CA SER A 142 -0.26 -24.74 -17.46
C SER A 142 1.07 -24.08 -17.77
N ASN A 143 1.34 -23.71 -19.03
CA ASN A 143 2.61 -23.15 -19.45
C ASN A 143 2.61 -21.63 -19.67
N ASP A 144 1.44 -20.97 -19.60
CA ASP A 144 1.34 -19.52 -19.78
C ASP A 144 0.11 -18.97 -19.04
N LEU A 145 0.35 -18.08 -18.08
CA LEU A 145 -0.68 -17.38 -17.31
C LEU A 145 -1.67 -16.61 -18.20
N LYS A 146 -1.23 -16.12 -19.37
CA LYS A 146 -2.10 -15.42 -20.33
C LYS A 146 -3.22 -16.31 -20.85
N LYS A 147 -2.98 -17.62 -21.00
CA LYS A 147 -4.00 -18.58 -21.49
C LYS A 147 -5.18 -18.71 -20.53
N SER A 148 -4.96 -18.45 -19.24
CA SER A 148 -5.99 -18.42 -18.21
C SER A 148 -6.46 -16.99 -17.90
N GLY A 149 -5.92 -15.97 -18.57
CA GLY A 149 -6.28 -14.57 -18.35
C GLY A 149 -6.01 -14.11 -16.91
N PHE A 150 -4.90 -14.57 -16.34
CA PHE A 150 -4.48 -14.29 -14.96
C PHE A 150 -4.14 -12.80 -14.79
N MET A 151 -4.79 -12.16 -13.82
CA MET A 151 -4.55 -10.78 -13.39
C MET A 151 -4.51 -10.72 -11.86
N ARG A 152 -3.91 -9.66 -11.31
CA ARG A 152 -3.73 -9.44 -9.87
C ARG A 152 -4.18 -8.04 -9.47
N ALA A 153 -4.89 -7.92 -8.34
CA ALA A 153 -5.44 -6.65 -7.87
C ALA A 153 -4.37 -5.72 -7.31
N ALA A 154 -3.42 -6.29 -6.56
CA ALA A 154 -2.26 -5.60 -6.01
C ALA A 154 -0.99 -6.41 -6.32
N ARG A 155 0.07 -5.69 -6.71
CA ARG A 155 1.43 -6.21 -6.81
C ARG A 155 2.13 -5.87 -5.49
N THR A 156 2.52 -6.88 -4.75
CA THR A 156 3.30 -6.73 -3.52
C THR A 156 4.79 -6.93 -3.85
N ASP A 157 5.63 -6.11 -3.23
CA ASP A 157 7.08 -6.19 -3.36
C ASP A 157 7.65 -7.41 -2.62
N LYS A 158 8.95 -7.67 -2.78
CA LYS A 158 9.66 -8.75 -2.08
C LYS A 158 9.40 -8.70 -0.56
N GLY A 159 9.06 -9.85 0.02
CA GLY A 159 8.80 -9.98 1.46
C GLY A 159 7.45 -9.45 1.95
N VAL A 160 6.72 -8.65 1.15
CA VAL A 160 5.46 -8.03 1.60
C VAL A 160 4.33 -9.06 1.70
N HIS A 161 3.61 -9.04 2.82
CA HIS A 161 2.52 -9.98 3.11
C HIS A 161 1.16 -9.48 2.59
N ALA A 162 0.19 -10.38 2.47
CA ALA A 162 -1.21 -10.02 2.24
C ALA A 162 -2.14 -10.94 3.02
N ALA A 163 -2.95 -10.39 3.92
CA ALA A 163 -4.07 -11.15 4.50
C ALA A 163 -5.11 -11.47 3.40
N GLY A 164 -5.34 -10.50 2.52
CA GLY A 164 -6.27 -10.58 1.41
C GLY A 164 -5.70 -9.92 0.16
N ASN A 165 -5.66 -10.65 -0.94
CA ASN A 165 -5.46 -10.15 -2.28
C ASN A 165 -6.48 -10.82 -3.21
N VAL A 166 -6.68 -10.27 -4.41
CA VAL A 166 -7.58 -10.85 -5.40
C VAL A 166 -6.82 -11.07 -6.70
N ILE A 167 -6.97 -12.26 -7.25
CA ILE A 167 -6.56 -12.57 -8.63
C ILE A 167 -7.80 -12.85 -9.47
N SER A 168 -7.77 -12.49 -10.74
CA SER A 168 -8.81 -12.88 -11.68
C SER A 168 -8.27 -13.76 -12.78
N LEU A 169 -8.93 -14.89 -13.04
CA LEU A 169 -8.49 -15.89 -14.01
C LEU A 169 -9.67 -16.76 -14.44
N LYS A 170 -9.45 -17.58 -15.47
CA LYS A 170 -10.40 -18.59 -15.93
C LYS A 170 -10.02 -19.93 -15.32
N MET A 171 -10.92 -20.49 -14.51
CA MET A 171 -10.74 -21.79 -13.84
C MET A 171 -11.84 -22.77 -14.23
N ILE A 172 -11.52 -24.06 -14.14
CA ILE A 172 -12.48 -25.15 -14.11
C ILE A 172 -12.99 -25.22 -12.67
N VAL A 173 -14.30 -25.07 -12.49
CA VAL A 173 -14.96 -24.92 -11.17
C VAL A 173 -16.15 -25.86 -11.00
N GLU A 174 -16.19 -26.93 -11.79
CA GLU A 174 -17.21 -27.99 -11.66
C GLU A 174 -16.96 -28.89 -10.45
N ASP A 175 -15.73 -28.87 -9.93
CA ASP A 175 -15.32 -29.58 -8.73
C ASP A 175 -15.62 -28.69 -7.51
N GLU A 176 -16.54 -29.12 -6.66
CA GLU A 176 -16.97 -28.36 -5.47
C GLU A 176 -15.81 -28.19 -4.48
N ASP A 177 -14.90 -29.17 -4.41
CA ASP A 177 -13.75 -29.19 -3.52
C ASP A 177 -12.51 -28.51 -4.13
N VAL A 178 -12.65 -27.79 -5.25
CA VAL A 178 -11.53 -27.20 -5.98
C VAL A 178 -10.66 -26.30 -5.08
N VAL A 179 -11.27 -25.55 -4.15
CA VAL A 179 -10.55 -24.66 -3.23
C VAL A 179 -9.73 -25.49 -2.24
N GLU A 180 -10.27 -26.58 -1.73
CA GLU A 180 -9.58 -27.46 -0.80
C GLU A 180 -8.39 -28.14 -1.48
N LYS A 181 -8.59 -28.69 -2.68
CA LYS A 181 -7.54 -29.32 -3.49
C LYS A 181 -6.40 -28.35 -3.83
N ILE A 182 -6.74 -27.09 -4.15
CA ILE A 182 -5.72 -26.04 -4.34
C ILE A 182 -4.94 -25.81 -3.04
N ASN A 183 -5.62 -25.69 -1.90
CA ASN A 183 -4.96 -25.46 -0.62
C ASN A 183 -4.11 -26.65 -0.16
N GLN A 184 -4.48 -27.89 -0.48
CA GLN A 184 -3.68 -29.10 -0.22
C GLN A 184 -2.36 -29.11 -1.02
N ALA A 185 -2.37 -28.51 -2.22
CA ALA A 185 -1.18 -28.35 -3.05
C ALA A 185 -0.35 -27.08 -2.73
N LEU A 186 -0.84 -26.22 -1.82
CA LEU A 186 -0.15 -24.99 -1.42
C LEU A 186 0.61 -25.15 -0.09
N PRO A 187 1.75 -24.46 0.07
CA PRO A 187 2.40 -24.37 1.38
C PRO A 187 1.47 -23.67 2.39
N GLU A 188 1.64 -23.94 3.69
CA GLU A 188 0.71 -23.44 4.72
C GLU A 188 0.54 -21.92 4.73
N GLN A 189 1.61 -21.22 4.34
CA GLN A 189 1.69 -19.77 4.30
C GLN A 189 1.04 -19.12 3.06
N ILE A 190 0.38 -19.89 2.19
CA ILE A 190 -0.42 -19.38 1.06
C ILE A 190 -1.79 -20.06 1.12
N ARG A 191 -2.85 -19.28 1.02
CA ARG A 191 -4.23 -19.76 1.09
C ARG A 191 -5.11 -19.15 0.02
N VAL A 192 -5.99 -19.96 -0.55
CA VAL A 192 -7.16 -19.53 -1.29
C VAL A 192 -8.35 -19.59 -0.33
N TRP A 193 -8.94 -18.43 -0.03
CA TRP A 193 -10.11 -18.32 0.83
C TRP A 193 -11.36 -18.85 0.13
N GLY A 194 -11.48 -18.52 -1.15
CA GLY A 194 -12.60 -18.90 -1.99
C GLY A 194 -12.53 -18.18 -3.32
N TYR A 195 -13.61 -18.27 -4.10
CA TYR A 195 -13.74 -17.57 -5.37
C TYR A 195 -15.16 -17.09 -5.60
N GLN A 196 -15.30 -16.03 -6.40
CA GLN A 196 -16.58 -15.53 -6.89
C GLN A 196 -16.60 -15.63 -8.42
N ARG A 197 -17.69 -16.17 -8.98
CA ARG A 197 -17.89 -16.14 -10.44
C ARG A 197 -18.20 -14.72 -10.88
N VAL A 198 -17.55 -14.30 -11.97
CA VAL A 198 -17.65 -12.95 -12.52
C VAL A 198 -17.85 -12.99 -14.03
N ASN A 199 -18.21 -11.86 -14.62
CA ASN A 199 -18.33 -11.74 -16.05
C ASN A 199 -16.97 -11.91 -16.77
N LYS A 200 -17.01 -12.19 -18.08
CA LYS A 200 -15.80 -12.48 -18.87
C LYS A 200 -14.82 -11.30 -18.94
N SER A 201 -15.30 -10.07 -18.76
CA SER A 201 -14.52 -8.83 -18.85
C SER A 201 -13.94 -8.36 -17.51
N PHE A 202 -14.23 -9.06 -16.40
CA PHE A 202 -13.74 -8.66 -15.08
C PHE A 202 -12.21 -8.69 -15.00
N ASP A 203 -11.65 -7.56 -14.57
CA ASP A 203 -10.23 -7.38 -14.27
C ASP A 203 -10.12 -6.87 -12.83
N CYS A 204 -9.55 -7.69 -11.96
CA CYS A 204 -9.47 -7.41 -10.53
C CYS A 204 -8.59 -6.18 -10.21
N ARG A 205 -7.70 -5.75 -11.12
CA ARG A 205 -6.91 -4.53 -10.94
C ARG A 205 -7.71 -3.30 -11.33
N LYS A 206 -8.32 -3.33 -12.52
CA LYS A 206 -9.03 -2.17 -13.10
C LYS A 206 -10.34 -1.86 -12.39
N MET A 207 -11.02 -2.90 -11.90
CA MET A 207 -12.32 -2.77 -11.23
C MET A 207 -12.21 -2.65 -9.70
N CYS A 208 -10.99 -2.60 -9.15
CA CYS A 208 -10.78 -2.38 -7.72
C CYS A 208 -10.91 -0.89 -7.38
N SER A 209 -11.86 -0.58 -6.50
CA SER A 209 -12.22 0.78 -6.09
C SER A 209 -11.25 1.38 -5.08
N SER A 210 -10.76 0.56 -4.14
CA SER A 210 -9.85 0.99 -3.06
C SER A 210 -9.09 -0.19 -2.47
N ARG A 211 -8.03 0.07 -1.71
CA ARG A 211 -7.29 -0.95 -0.97
C ARG A 211 -7.20 -0.55 0.50
N ILE A 212 -7.23 -1.55 1.37
CA ILE A 212 -6.96 -1.42 2.80
C ILE A 212 -5.61 -2.08 3.05
N TYR A 213 -4.68 -1.29 3.56
CA TYR A 213 -3.39 -1.77 4.05
C TYR A 213 -3.38 -1.71 5.56
N GLU A 214 -2.57 -2.56 6.17
CA GLU A 214 -2.29 -2.56 7.58
C GLU A 214 -0.78 -2.43 7.77
N TYR A 215 -0.38 -1.58 8.71
CA TYR A 215 1.01 -1.40 9.09
C TYR A 215 1.15 -1.71 10.57
N LEU A 216 1.92 -2.75 10.90
CA LEU A 216 2.29 -3.10 12.27
C LEU A 216 3.56 -2.35 12.67
N MET A 217 3.54 -1.74 13.85
CA MET A 217 4.70 -1.02 14.37
C MET A 217 4.86 -1.24 15.88
N PRO A 218 6.07 -1.55 16.37
CA PRO A 218 6.33 -1.59 17.81
C PRO A 218 6.14 -0.21 18.42
N THR A 219 5.52 -0.12 19.59
CA THR A 219 5.19 1.18 20.19
C THR A 219 6.41 1.95 20.69
N TYR A 220 7.52 1.26 20.96
CA TYR A 220 8.80 1.92 21.28
C TYR A 220 9.30 2.81 20.11
N SER A 221 8.79 2.62 18.88
CA SER A 221 9.08 3.47 17.73
C SER A 221 8.73 4.94 17.96
N PHE A 222 7.79 5.21 18.89
CA PHE A 222 7.36 6.55 19.28
C PHE A 222 8.18 7.17 20.42
N LEU A 223 9.23 6.48 20.89
CA LEU A 223 10.18 7.07 21.84
C LEU A 223 10.85 8.31 21.24
N PRO A 224 11.14 9.33 22.05
CA PRO A 224 11.81 10.53 21.55
C PRO A 224 13.23 10.16 21.11
N PRO A 225 13.89 11.03 20.32
CA PRO A 225 15.27 10.80 19.89
C PRO A 225 16.17 10.44 21.07
N ARG A 226 17.11 9.52 20.84
CA ARG A 226 18.08 9.11 21.87
C ARG A 226 18.80 10.31 22.48
N LEU A 227 19.02 10.30 23.79
CA LEU A 227 19.77 11.34 24.49
C LEU A 227 21.12 11.59 23.79
N ASN A 228 21.53 12.86 23.73
CA ASN A 228 22.78 13.34 23.11
C ASN A 228 22.93 13.14 21.60
N SER A 229 21.98 12.45 20.94
CA SER A 229 21.97 12.34 19.48
C SER A 229 21.84 13.73 18.81
N PRO A 230 22.33 13.89 17.57
CA PRO A 230 22.13 15.11 16.80
C PRO A 230 20.67 15.58 16.77
N LEU A 231 19.72 14.66 16.53
CA LEU A 231 18.30 14.99 16.50
C LEU A 231 17.77 15.41 17.89
N TYR A 232 18.21 14.76 18.97
CA TYR A 232 17.83 15.17 20.33
C TYR A 232 18.32 16.58 20.65
N LYS A 233 19.58 16.90 20.33
CA LYS A 233 20.17 18.23 20.53
C LYS A 233 19.39 19.30 19.75
N LEU A 234 19.00 18.99 18.51
CA LEU A 234 18.16 19.87 17.71
C LEU A 234 16.79 20.10 18.36
N VAL A 235 16.10 19.04 18.79
CA VAL A 235 14.80 19.16 19.48
C VAL A 235 14.92 20.00 20.76
N LYS A 236 15.98 19.81 21.56
CA LYS A 236 16.20 20.61 22.78
C LYS A 236 16.46 22.09 22.49
N ARG A 237 17.22 22.41 21.44
CA ARG A 237 17.41 23.79 20.99
C ARG A 237 16.06 24.41 20.59
N MET A 238 15.29 23.69 19.78
CA MET A 238 13.96 24.13 19.34
C MET A 238 12.98 24.34 20.48
N GLN A 239 13.01 23.46 21.48
CA GLN A 239 12.19 23.59 22.67
C GLN A 239 12.55 24.84 23.49
N ALA A 240 13.83 25.25 23.49
CA ALA A 240 14.26 26.48 24.15
C ALA A 240 13.86 27.72 23.35
N ASP A 241 13.95 27.68 22.03
CA ASP A 241 13.63 28.80 21.14
C ASP A 241 12.10 29.01 20.97
N HIS A 242 11.33 27.92 20.94
CA HIS A 242 9.88 27.88 20.66
C HIS A 242 9.13 26.89 21.58
N PRO A 243 9.09 27.13 22.90
CA PRO A 243 8.52 26.21 23.88
C PRO A 243 7.02 25.92 23.66
N GLU A 244 6.28 26.83 23.04
CA GLU A 244 4.85 26.70 22.73
C GLU A 244 4.57 25.69 21.61
N ASN A 245 5.56 25.41 20.75
CA ASN A 245 5.38 24.63 19.53
C ASN A 245 5.87 23.19 19.65
N ILE A 246 6.73 22.89 20.64
CA ILE A 246 7.35 21.57 20.81
C ILE A 246 6.80 20.88 22.05
N ARG A 247 6.09 19.78 21.85
CA ARG A 247 5.58 18.94 22.95
C ARG A 247 6.73 18.27 23.70
N VAL A 248 6.67 18.29 25.02
CA VAL A 248 7.65 17.63 25.89
C VAL A 248 7.26 16.18 26.13
N ASP A 249 8.22 15.26 25.97
CA ASP A 249 8.03 13.82 26.21
C ASP A 249 8.84 13.36 27.43
N ALA A 250 8.41 13.81 28.62
CA ALA A 250 9.11 13.52 29.87
C ALA A 250 9.24 12.01 30.16
N ASP A 251 8.22 11.22 29.81
CA ASP A 251 8.24 9.77 30.01
C ASP A 251 9.22 9.07 29.07
N GLY A 252 9.28 9.52 27.82
CA GLY A 252 10.25 9.03 26.84
C GLY A 252 11.68 9.41 27.20
N GLU A 253 11.90 10.60 27.76
CA GLU A 253 13.21 11.01 28.28
C GLU A 253 13.61 10.15 29.49
N LYS A 254 12.68 9.92 30.42
CA LYS A 254 12.89 9.03 31.57
C LYS A 254 13.29 7.62 31.12
N PHE A 255 12.67 7.08 30.08
CA PHE A 255 13.04 5.78 29.50
C PHE A 255 14.53 5.72 29.15
N TRP A 256 15.06 6.76 28.49
CA TRP A 256 16.46 6.81 28.10
C TRP A 256 17.40 7.00 29.29
N VAL A 257 17.04 7.85 30.25
CA VAL A 257 17.81 8.04 31.50
C VAL A 257 17.91 6.72 32.28
N ASP A 258 16.79 6.02 32.45
CA ASP A 258 16.73 4.72 33.13
C ASP A 258 17.58 3.65 32.40
N LEU A 259 17.63 3.69 31.05
CA LEU A 259 18.47 2.80 30.27
C LEU A 259 19.97 3.14 30.45
N LEU A 260 20.35 4.41 30.36
CA LEU A 260 21.74 4.83 30.55
C LEU A 260 22.25 4.48 31.93
N GLY A 261 21.46 4.69 32.99
CA GLY A 261 21.85 4.32 34.35
C GLY A 261 22.09 2.81 34.52
N LYS A 262 21.33 1.96 33.81
CA LYS A 262 21.57 0.50 33.79
C LYS A 262 22.84 0.12 33.04
N LEU A 263 23.13 0.83 31.94
CA LEU A 263 24.35 0.61 31.16
C LEU A 263 25.59 1.04 31.96
N GLU A 264 25.53 2.18 32.62
CA GLU A 264 26.57 2.67 33.51
C GLU A 264 26.81 1.71 34.68
N ALA A 265 25.74 1.21 35.33
CA ALA A 265 25.85 0.19 36.37
C ALA A 265 26.42 -1.16 35.86
N ALA A 266 26.30 -1.43 34.56
CA ALA A 266 26.93 -2.57 33.90
C ALA A 266 28.37 -2.29 33.41
N GLY A 267 28.92 -1.12 33.73
CA GLY A 267 30.28 -0.72 33.37
C GLY A 267 30.43 -0.20 31.94
N ILE A 268 29.34 0.20 31.30
CA ILE A 268 29.35 0.81 29.96
C ILE A 268 29.29 2.33 30.09
N ASP A 269 30.36 3.01 29.71
CA ASP A 269 30.43 4.48 29.74
C ASP A 269 29.94 5.12 28.42
N GLN A 270 29.78 6.46 28.44
CA GLN A 270 29.34 7.22 27.27
C GLN A 270 30.33 7.15 26.11
N ASN A 271 31.64 7.07 26.37
CA ASN A 271 32.67 7.00 25.33
C ASN A 271 32.58 5.68 24.56
N GLN A 272 32.36 4.55 25.26
CA GLN A 272 32.11 3.27 24.65
C GLN A 272 30.82 3.29 23.79
N LEU A 273 29.75 3.93 24.28
CA LEU A 273 28.51 4.09 23.51
C LEU A 273 28.73 4.89 22.22
N ASP A 274 29.48 6.00 22.30
CA ASP A 274 29.79 6.85 21.16
C ASP A 274 30.66 6.09 20.15
N GLN A 275 31.68 5.36 20.61
CA GLN A 275 32.54 4.51 19.75
C GLN A 275 31.75 3.39 19.07
N ILE A 276 30.85 2.71 19.79
CA ILE A 276 29.99 1.67 19.21
C ILE A 276 29.07 2.29 18.15
N THR A 277 28.51 3.46 18.43
CA THR A 277 27.58 4.12 17.51
C THR A 277 28.29 4.57 16.23
N GLU A 278 29.47 5.20 16.35
CA GLU A 278 30.26 5.65 15.21
C GLU A 278 30.76 4.46 14.38
N ALA A 279 31.23 3.39 15.02
CA ALA A 279 31.68 2.20 14.32
C ALA A 279 30.54 1.51 13.55
N ASN A 280 29.33 1.43 14.12
CA ASN A 280 28.17 0.90 13.40
C ASN A 280 27.74 1.80 12.23
N ARG A 281 27.96 3.11 12.32
CA ARG A 281 27.62 4.07 11.27
C ARG A 281 28.56 3.98 10.08
N GLU A 282 29.85 3.89 10.35
CA GLU A 282 30.92 3.86 9.35
C GLU A 282 31.28 2.42 8.90
N ASP A 283 30.50 1.42 9.35
CA ASP A 283 30.72 -0.01 9.09
C ASP A 283 32.14 -0.47 9.47
N ILE A 284 32.65 0.08 10.58
CA ILE A 284 33.98 -0.21 11.12
C ILE A 284 33.88 -1.42 12.05
N PRO A 285 34.74 -2.44 11.89
CA PRO A 285 34.80 -3.57 12.82
C PRO A 285 35.11 -3.11 14.25
N LEU A 286 34.28 -3.56 15.20
CA LEU A 286 34.50 -3.30 16.62
C LEU A 286 35.72 -4.08 17.13
N THR A 287 36.50 -3.46 18.02
CA THR A 287 37.49 -4.17 18.82
C THR A 287 36.80 -5.15 19.78
N VAL A 288 37.51 -6.20 20.24
CA VAL A 288 36.93 -7.20 21.15
C VAL A 288 36.27 -6.57 22.40
N PRO A 289 36.88 -5.58 23.09
CA PRO A 289 36.21 -4.91 24.21
C PRO A 289 34.92 -4.18 23.80
N LEU A 290 34.92 -3.50 22.66
CA LEU A 290 33.73 -2.81 22.17
C LEU A 290 32.64 -3.76 21.66
N GLN A 291 33.02 -4.97 21.21
CA GLN A 291 32.07 -6.02 20.85
C GLN A 291 31.31 -6.52 22.09
N ILE A 292 32.01 -6.80 23.19
CA ILE A 292 31.39 -7.21 24.47
C ILE A 292 30.48 -6.09 25.00
N ALA A 293 30.94 -4.83 24.93
CA ALA A 293 30.14 -3.68 25.29
C ALA A 293 28.89 -3.56 24.40
N SER A 294 29.02 -3.74 23.08
CA SER A 294 27.91 -3.72 22.12
C SER A 294 26.87 -4.81 22.40
N GLU A 295 27.29 -6.02 22.77
CA GLU A 295 26.39 -7.10 23.18
C GLU A 295 25.63 -6.76 24.47
N THR A 296 26.33 -6.17 25.44
CA THR A 296 25.73 -5.70 26.70
C THR A 296 24.70 -4.61 26.43
N VAL A 297 25.03 -3.64 25.57
CA VAL A 297 24.12 -2.57 25.13
C VAL A 297 22.88 -3.14 24.43
N LYS A 298 23.06 -4.09 23.51
CA LYS A 298 21.96 -4.75 22.80
C LYS A 298 21.03 -5.46 23.79
N LYS A 299 21.58 -6.19 24.75
CA LYS A 299 20.81 -6.91 25.79
C LYS A 299 19.94 -5.95 26.61
N PHE A 300 20.54 -4.95 27.28
CA PHE A 300 19.80 -4.03 28.13
C PHE A 300 18.80 -3.17 27.34
N SER A 301 19.16 -2.76 26.11
CA SER A 301 18.26 -2.04 25.22
C SER A 301 17.06 -2.90 24.81
N GLY A 302 17.27 -4.20 24.55
CA GLY A 302 16.21 -5.16 24.29
C GLY A 302 15.25 -5.29 25.46
N GLU A 303 15.77 -5.59 26.65
CA GLU A 303 14.97 -5.72 27.88
C GLU A 303 14.19 -4.44 28.22
N ALA A 304 14.76 -3.27 27.95
CA ALA A 304 14.07 -1.99 28.14
C ALA A 304 12.89 -1.85 27.16
N ARG A 305 13.08 -2.18 25.87
CA ARG A 305 12.02 -2.13 24.84
C ARG A 305 10.88 -3.10 25.15
N GLU A 306 11.18 -4.30 25.63
CA GLU A 306 10.17 -5.28 26.05
C GLU A 306 9.28 -4.77 27.20
N LYS A 307 9.83 -3.92 28.08
CA LYS A 307 9.11 -3.31 29.20
C LYS A 307 8.38 -2.02 28.82
N TYR A 308 8.70 -1.41 27.68
CA TYR A 308 8.09 -0.16 27.26
C TYR A 308 6.62 -0.36 26.88
N ARG A 309 5.75 0.49 27.42
CA ARG A 309 4.33 0.55 27.07
C ARG A 309 3.99 2.00 26.76
N ILE A 310 3.35 2.25 25.61
CA ILE A 310 3.00 3.61 25.22
C ILE A 310 1.84 4.14 26.08
N LYS A 311 1.98 5.38 26.53
CA LYS A 311 0.88 6.09 27.19
C LYS A 311 -0.18 6.53 26.19
N LYS A 312 -1.43 6.55 26.66
CA LYS A 312 -2.59 6.89 25.83
C LYS A 312 -2.44 8.26 25.17
N GLU A 313 -1.95 9.26 25.90
CA GLU A 313 -1.81 10.64 25.42
C GLU A 313 -0.86 10.71 24.21
N LYS A 314 0.27 9.97 24.26
CA LYS A 314 1.23 9.90 23.16
C LYS A 314 0.64 9.17 21.95
N LEU A 315 -0.11 8.09 22.20
CA LEU A 315 -0.78 7.34 21.14
C LEU A 315 -1.88 8.16 20.47
N ASP A 316 -2.61 8.96 21.24
CA ASP A 316 -3.66 9.85 20.75
C ASP A 316 -3.07 10.96 19.85
N VAL A 317 -1.90 11.53 20.19
CA VAL A 317 -1.18 12.43 19.27
C VAL A 317 -0.85 11.74 17.95
N PHE A 318 -0.40 10.48 17.97
CA PHE A 318 -0.15 9.75 16.73
C PHE A 318 -1.43 9.48 15.93
N ARG A 319 -2.53 9.13 16.60
CA ARG A 319 -3.86 8.95 15.99
C ARG A 319 -4.32 10.22 15.29
N ASP A 320 -4.22 11.36 15.97
CA ASP A 320 -4.61 12.66 15.43
C ASP A 320 -3.71 13.05 14.24
N THR A 321 -2.40 12.82 14.35
CA THR A 321 -1.44 13.03 13.25
C THR A 321 -1.82 12.19 12.03
N MET A 322 -2.15 10.91 12.22
CA MET A 322 -2.53 10.01 11.12
C MET A 322 -3.86 10.40 10.46
N LYS A 323 -4.83 10.90 11.23
CA LYS A 323 -6.11 11.39 10.69
C LYS A 323 -5.95 12.56 9.73
N LEU A 324 -4.90 13.38 9.86
CA LEU A 324 -4.64 14.50 8.96
C LEU A 324 -4.39 14.09 7.50
N TYR A 325 -4.10 12.81 7.26
CA TYR A 325 -3.98 12.27 5.90
C TYR A 325 -5.31 11.99 5.22
N GLU A 326 -6.42 11.92 5.97
CA GLU A 326 -7.75 11.66 5.41
C GLU A 326 -8.20 12.78 4.47
N GLY A 327 -8.94 12.41 3.43
CA GLY A 327 -9.35 13.34 2.39
C GLY A 327 -8.45 13.32 1.15
N SER A 328 -8.61 14.34 0.31
CA SER A 328 -7.94 14.46 -0.98
C SER A 328 -6.79 15.45 -0.89
N HIS A 329 -5.55 14.95 -1.00
CA HIS A 329 -4.34 15.75 -0.85
C HIS A 329 -3.34 15.50 -1.96
N ASN A 330 -2.36 16.40 -2.10
CA ASN A 330 -1.24 16.23 -3.02
C ASN A 330 -0.08 15.49 -2.33
N PHE A 331 0.07 14.20 -2.61
CA PHE A 331 1.05 13.33 -1.96
C PHE A 331 2.43 13.33 -2.66
N HIS A 332 2.83 14.41 -3.32
CA HIS A 332 4.07 14.47 -4.11
C HIS A 332 5.34 14.19 -3.29
N ASN A 333 5.39 14.65 -2.02
CA ASN A 333 6.48 14.37 -1.08
C ASN A 333 6.51 12.91 -0.58
N PHE A 334 5.39 12.20 -0.70
CA PHE A 334 5.21 10.82 -0.22
C PHE A 334 5.59 9.76 -1.26
N THR A 335 6.24 10.15 -2.35
CA THR A 335 6.77 9.21 -3.34
C THR A 335 8.10 9.74 -3.87
N ASN A 336 8.80 8.92 -4.65
CA ASN A 336 10.06 9.33 -5.28
C ASN A 336 9.79 9.90 -6.67
N GLY A 337 10.60 10.90 -7.08
CA GLY A 337 10.64 11.40 -8.46
C GLY A 337 9.39 12.15 -8.94
N LYS A 338 8.48 12.51 -8.04
CA LYS A 338 7.16 13.04 -8.41
C LYS A 338 7.10 14.55 -8.17
N ASP A 339 6.81 15.34 -9.20
CA ASP A 339 6.66 16.79 -9.10
C ASP A 339 5.34 17.24 -8.43
N PHE A 340 5.36 18.38 -7.75
CA PHE A 340 4.19 18.97 -7.09
C PHE A 340 3.03 19.25 -8.06
N ARG A 341 3.32 19.75 -9.26
CA ARG A 341 2.30 20.17 -10.24
C ARG A 341 1.65 19.00 -10.97
N ASP A 342 2.26 17.82 -10.95
CA ASP A 342 1.70 16.69 -11.69
C ASP A 342 0.37 16.23 -11.00
N PRO A 343 -0.75 16.12 -11.73
CA PRO A 343 -2.04 15.78 -11.15
C PRO A 343 -2.10 14.36 -10.60
N SER A 344 -1.22 13.47 -11.07
CA SER A 344 -1.12 12.09 -10.61
C SER A 344 -0.53 11.94 -9.20
N ALA A 345 -0.16 13.00 -8.49
CA ALA A 345 0.17 12.93 -7.05
C ALA A 345 -1.05 13.08 -6.16
N LYS A 346 -2.19 13.56 -6.68
CA LYS A 346 -3.41 13.68 -5.90
C LYS A 346 -3.94 12.30 -5.54
N ARG A 347 -4.12 12.03 -4.25
CA ARG A 347 -4.65 10.76 -3.75
C ARG A 347 -5.71 11.03 -2.69
N TYR A 348 -6.61 10.07 -2.57
CA TYR A 348 -7.74 10.13 -1.65
C TYR A 348 -7.64 9.02 -0.61
N MET A 349 -7.40 9.41 0.64
CA MET A 349 -7.46 8.52 1.80
C MET A 349 -8.89 8.56 2.35
N LYS A 350 -9.52 7.39 2.43
CA LYS A 350 -10.92 7.24 2.85
C LYS A 350 -11.07 7.23 4.36
N ASN A 351 -10.25 6.45 5.04
CA ASN A 351 -10.31 6.24 6.48
C ASN A 351 -8.96 5.71 6.98
N ILE A 352 -8.51 6.19 8.13
CA ILE A 352 -7.30 5.73 8.79
C ILE A 352 -7.61 5.48 10.27
N THR A 353 -7.31 4.28 10.74
CA THR A 353 -7.50 3.90 12.15
C THR A 353 -6.21 3.35 12.74
N VAL A 354 -5.97 3.63 14.01
CA VAL A 354 -4.87 3.07 14.79
C VAL A 354 -5.48 2.31 15.96
N SER A 355 -5.15 1.03 16.10
CA SER A 355 -5.68 0.16 17.15
C SER A 355 -5.28 0.61 18.55
N GLU A 356 -5.93 0.05 19.57
CA GLU A 356 -5.30 -0.03 20.90
C GLU A 356 -4.01 -0.86 20.82
N PRO A 357 -3.03 -0.61 21.71
CA PRO A 357 -1.83 -1.43 21.78
C PRO A 357 -2.16 -2.88 22.13
N PHE A 358 -1.38 -3.80 21.57
CA PHE A 358 -1.47 -5.22 21.89
C PHE A 358 -0.08 -5.86 21.85
N VAL A 359 0.07 -6.99 22.54
CA VAL A 359 1.38 -7.64 22.68
C VAL A 359 1.50 -8.82 21.70
N ILE A 360 2.63 -8.87 20.99
CA ILE A 360 3.08 -10.03 20.21
C ILE A 360 4.46 -10.40 20.74
N GLY A 361 4.62 -11.62 21.26
CA GLY A 361 5.82 -12.00 22.01
C GLY A 361 5.97 -11.15 23.27
N ASN A 362 7.11 -10.47 23.43
CA ASN A 362 7.36 -9.56 24.56
C ASN A 362 7.18 -8.06 24.21
N LEU A 363 6.97 -7.75 22.94
CA LEU A 363 6.89 -6.37 22.46
C LEU A 363 5.44 -5.91 22.35
N GLU A 364 5.19 -4.64 22.66
CA GLU A 364 3.91 -3.98 22.43
C GLU A 364 3.89 -3.37 21.02
N TRP A 365 2.78 -3.58 20.31
CA TRP A 365 2.56 -3.18 18.94
C TRP A 365 1.26 -2.40 18.79
N VAL A 366 1.18 -1.61 17.73
CA VAL A 366 -0.06 -1.03 17.22
C VAL A 366 -0.27 -1.43 15.77
N SER A 367 -1.53 -1.59 15.38
CA SER A 367 -1.95 -1.78 14.00
C SER A 367 -2.49 -0.46 13.44
N ILE A 368 -1.94 0.00 12.33
CA ILE A 368 -2.40 1.17 11.59
C ILE A 368 -3.10 0.68 10.31
N LYS A 369 -4.43 0.79 10.24
CA LYS A 369 -5.20 0.46 9.04
C LYS A 369 -5.42 1.72 8.20
N ILE A 370 -5.07 1.63 6.93
CA ILE A 370 -5.10 2.75 5.97
C ILE A 370 -5.96 2.33 4.78
N HIS A 371 -7.16 2.89 4.68
CA HIS A 371 -8.08 2.69 3.56
C HIS A 371 -7.91 3.85 2.57
N GLY A 372 -7.45 3.55 1.37
CA GLY A 372 -7.24 4.56 0.32
C GLY A 372 -7.74 4.09 -1.04
N GLN A 373 -8.14 5.02 -1.90
CA GLN A 373 -8.58 4.71 -3.25
C GLN A 373 -7.45 4.11 -4.11
N SER A 374 -6.27 4.72 -4.03
CA SER A 374 -5.05 4.24 -4.68
C SER A 374 -3.83 4.75 -3.92
N PHE A 375 -2.68 4.11 -4.14
CA PHE A 375 -1.42 4.43 -3.47
C PHE A 375 -0.29 4.51 -4.50
N MET A 376 0.62 5.46 -4.31
CA MET A 376 1.89 5.54 -5.04
C MET A 376 2.95 4.65 -4.39
N LEU A 377 4.06 4.45 -5.10
CA LEU A 377 5.22 3.74 -4.59
C LEU A 377 5.70 4.41 -3.29
N HIS A 378 5.94 3.61 -2.25
CA HIS A 378 6.40 4.04 -0.92
C HIS A 378 5.46 4.96 -0.12
N GLN A 379 4.28 5.34 -0.64
CA GLN A 379 3.40 6.34 -0.03
C GLN A 379 3.08 6.05 1.44
N ILE A 380 2.59 4.85 1.74
CA ILE A 380 2.23 4.46 3.11
C ILE A 380 3.45 4.53 4.03
N ARG A 381 4.60 4.02 3.59
CA ARG A 381 5.82 4.00 4.40
C ARG A 381 6.36 5.40 4.71
N LYS A 382 6.22 6.34 3.77
CA LYS A 382 6.55 7.76 4.00
C LYS A 382 5.52 8.45 4.90
N MET A 383 4.23 8.11 4.80
CA MET A 383 3.20 8.61 5.72
C MET A 383 3.50 8.19 7.16
N ILE A 384 3.78 6.89 7.37
CA ILE A 384 4.19 6.36 8.68
C ILE A 384 5.48 7.03 9.16
N GLY A 385 6.48 7.19 8.29
CA GLY A 385 7.76 7.81 8.62
C GLY A 385 7.62 9.25 9.13
N LEU A 386 6.89 10.10 8.41
CA LEU A 386 6.66 11.49 8.82
C LEU A 386 5.83 11.60 10.10
N ALA A 387 4.72 10.85 10.19
CA ALA A 387 3.87 10.87 11.38
C ALA A 387 4.61 10.39 12.63
N SER A 388 5.42 9.33 12.49
CA SER A 388 6.27 8.86 13.60
C SER A 388 7.30 9.91 13.99
N LEU A 389 7.95 10.56 13.01
CA LEU A 389 8.93 11.61 13.29
C LEU A 389 8.32 12.78 14.07
N ILE A 390 7.15 13.27 13.65
CA ILE A 390 6.42 14.36 14.33
C ILE A 390 6.10 14.00 15.79
N VAL A 391 5.70 12.75 16.06
CA VAL A 391 5.45 12.28 17.42
C VAL A 391 6.75 12.24 18.23
N ARG A 392 7.81 11.67 17.66
CA ARG A 392 9.13 11.54 18.32
C ARG A 392 9.74 12.90 18.67
N THR A 393 9.64 13.89 17.78
CA THR A 393 10.25 15.20 17.97
C THR A 393 9.37 16.18 18.74
N GLY A 394 8.11 15.83 19.02
CA GLY A 394 7.15 16.73 19.64
C GLY A 394 6.66 17.87 18.75
N CYS A 395 7.08 17.93 17.48
CA CYS A 395 6.73 18.99 16.53
C CYS A 395 5.20 19.08 16.28
N PRO A 396 4.66 20.23 15.82
CA PRO A 396 3.24 20.38 15.54
C PRO A 396 2.72 19.35 14.52
N ILE A 397 1.53 18.81 14.77
CA ILE A 397 0.92 17.82 13.87
C ILE A 397 0.56 18.42 12.50
N ASP A 398 0.37 19.75 12.42
CA ASP A 398 0.07 20.49 11.19
C ASP A 398 1.16 20.39 10.12
N LYS A 399 2.37 19.95 10.50
CA LYS A 399 3.42 19.59 9.53
C LYS A 399 2.96 18.54 8.52
N ILE A 400 1.96 17.73 8.85
CA ILE A 400 1.31 16.85 7.87
C ILE A 400 0.63 17.65 6.75
N ARG A 401 -0.13 18.69 7.09
CA ARG A 401 -0.83 19.54 6.11
C ARG A 401 0.14 20.35 5.26
N GLU A 402 1.20 20.87 5.89
CA GLU A 402 2.29 21.58 5.20
C GLU A 402 2.99 20.67 4.19
N SER A 403 3.17 19.38 4.52
CA SER A 403 3.88 18.44 3.64
C SER A 403 3.19 18.17 2.30
N PHE A 404 1.91 18.53 2.15
CA PHE A 404 1.18 18.46 0.87
C PHE A 404 1.45 19.65 -0.05
N ARG A 405 2.05 20.72 0.47
CA ARG A 405 2.36 21.94 -0.27
C ARG A 405 3.79 21.90 -0.81
N MET A 406 4.21 22.98 -1.46
CA MET A 406 5.62 23.27 -1.66
C MET A 406 6.23 23.75 -0.33
N PRO A 407 7.54 23.54 -0.11
CA PRO A 407 8.53 22.94 -1.02
C PRO A 407 8.58 21.41 -1.00
N LYS A 408 9.50 20.84 -1.79
CA LYS A 408 9.87 19.42 -1.72
C LYS A 408 10.47 19.11 -0.34
N VAL A 409 10.12 17.96 0.23
CA VAL A 409 10.63 17.49 1.54
C VAL A 409 11.10 16.04 1.43
N ASN A 410 12.29 15.77 1.98
CA ASN A 410 12.91 14.45 1.97
C ASN A 410 12.39 13.54 3.10
N ILE A 411 11.13 13.10 2.98
CA ILE A 411 10.48 12.28 4.01
C ILE A 411 11.15 10.89 4.15
N PRO A 412 11.55 10.46 5.36
CA PRO A 412 12.11 9.14 5.60
C PRO A 412 11.09 8.05 5.32
N LYS A 413 11.56 6.95 4.74
CA LYS A 413 10.72 5.81 4.37
C LYS A 413 10.79 4.75 5.47
N ALA A 414 9.73 4.62 6.26
CA ALA A 414 9.62 3.60 7.31
C ALA A 414 9.90 2.18 6.77
N PRO A 415 10.28 1.19 7.60
CA PRO A 415 10.55 -0.17 7.16
C PRO A 415 9.43 -0.81 6.32
N ALA A 416 9.77 -1.78 5.46
CA ALA A 416 8.76 -2.57 4.75
C ALA A 416 8.13 -3.65 5.65
N LEU A 417 8.86 -4.05 6.70
CA LEU A 417 8.53 -5.16 7.60
C LEU A 417 7.09 -5.09 8.12
N GLY A 418 6.67 -3.92 8.61
CA GLY A 418 5.32 -3.75 9.17
C GLY A 418 4.18 -3.79 8.16
N LEU A 419 4.46 -3.63 6.85
CA LEU A 419 3.43 -3.39 5.84
C LEU A 419 2.84 -4.69 5.29
N LEU A 420 1.52 -4.81 5.35
CA LEU A 420 0.77 -5.87 4.67
C LEU A 420 -0.49 -5.33 3.97
N LEU A 421 -0.89 -6.00 2.90
CA LEU A 421 -2.18 -5.74 2.25
C LEU A 421 -3.28 -6.49 3.01
N GLU A 422 -4.24 -5.76 3.59
CA GLU A 422 -5.37 -6.38 4.27
C GLU A 422 -6.39 -6.90 3.26
N ARG A 423 -6.87 -6.04 2.34
CA ARG A 423 -7.75 -6.44 1.22
C ARG A 423 -7.94 -5.36 0.16
N PRO A 424 -8.10 -5.74 -1.12
CA PRO A 424 -8.74 -4.90 -2.13
C PRO A 424 -10.26 -4.84 -1.93
N VAL A 425 -10.87 -3.72 -2.31
CA VAL A 425 -12.31 -3.44 -2.19
C VAL A 425 -12.91 -3.18 -3.57
N TYR A 426 -14.12 -3.71 -3.80
CA TYR A 426 -14.79 -3.76 -5.11
C TYR A 426 -16.18 -3.11 -5.11
N ASP A 427 -16.48 -2.18 -4.20
CA ASP A 427 -17.83 -1.61 -4.00
C ASP A 427 -18.55 -1.25 -5.31
N GLY A 428 -17.91 -0.47 -6.19
CA GLY A 428 -18.52 -0.05 -7.46
C GLY A 428 -18.74 -1.20 -8.47
N PHE A 429 -18.02 -2.31 -8.35
CA PHE A 429 -18.31 -3.54 -9.11
C PHE A 429 -19.34 -4.43 -8.40
N ASN A 430 -19.33 -4.45 -7.08
CA ASN A 430 -20.26 -5.21 -6.26
C ASN A 430 -21.70 -4.69 -6.41
N GLU A 431 -21.91 -3.38 -6.55
CA GLU A 431 -23.21 -2.81 -6.92
C GLU A 431 -23.73 -3.39 -8.23
N LYS A 432 -22.87 -3.49 -9.25
CA LYS A 432 -23.22 -4.10 -10.54
C LYS A 432 -23.52 -5.58 -10.40
N LEU A 433 -22.71 -6.34 -9.66
CA LEU A 433 -22.98 -7.76 -9.41
C LEU A 433 -24.34 -7.98 -8.73
N LYS A 434 -24.66 -7.19 -7.70
CA LYS A 434 -25.94 -7.25 -7.01
C LYS A 434 -27.12 -6.96 -7.95
N SER A 435 -26.98 -5.98 -8.86
CA SER A 435 -28.02 -5.69 -9.86
C SER A 435 -28.31 -6.86 -10.81
N TYR A 436 -27.36 -7.79 -10.98
CA TYR A 436 -27.53 -9.02 -11.76
C TYR A 436 -27.89 -10.24 -10.90
N GLY A 437 -28.19 -10.06 -9.61
CA GLY A 437 -28.47 -11.15 -8.68
C GLY A 437 -27.25 -12.02 -8.36
N HIS A 438 -26.03 -11.45 -8.43
CA HIS A 438 -24.79 -12.15 -8.11
C HIS A 438 -24.21 -11.71 -6.77
N ASP A 439 -23.60 -12.66 -6.06
CA ASP A 439 -22.85 -12.42 -4.83
C ASP A 439 -21.70 -11.42 -5.04
N PRO A 440 -21.48 -10.49 -4.09
CA PRO A 440 -20.40 -9.53 -4.15
C PRO A 440 -19.03 -10.18 -3.94
N ILE A 441 -17.99 -9.55 -4.47
CA ILE A 441 -16.59 -9.89 -4.16
C ILE A 441 -16.26 -9.25 -2.81
N THR A 442 -16.37 -10.04 -1.73
CA THR A 442 -16.05 -9.62 -0.36
C THR A 442 -15.30 -10.70 0.40
N PHE A 443 -14.50 -10.26 1.37
CA PHE A 443 -13.77 -11.12 2.30
C PHE A 443 -14.54 -11.40 3.59
N ASP A 444 -15.73 -10.83 3.79
CA ASP A 444 -16.42 -10.85 5.09
C ASP A 444 -16.70 -12.27 5.60
N LYS A 445 -17.02 -13.21 4.69
CA LYS A 445 -17.21 -14.64 4.99
C LYS A 445 -15.95 -15.35 5.51
N PHE A 446 -14.78 -14.72 5.37
CA PHE A 446 -13.47 -15.29 5.69
C PHE A 446 -12.73 -14.53 6.79
N THR A 447 -13.35 -13.53 7.40
CA THR A 447 -12.71 -12.62 8.37
C THR A 447 -11.98 -13.39 9.48
N ASP A 448 -12.64 -14.36 10.13
CA ASP A 448 -12.03 -15.13 11.22
C ASP A 448 -10.86 -15.98 10.76
N LYS A 449 -10.98 -16.61 9.57
CA LYS A 449 -9.89 -17.40 8.97
C LYS A 449 -8.71 -16.52 8.58
N MET A 450 -8.97 -15.32 8.07
CA MET A 450 -7.94 -14.33 7.73
C MET A 450 -7.23 -13.81 8.97
N GLU A 451 -7.97 -13.51 10.05
CA GLU A 451 -7.38 -13.06 11.32
C GLU A 451 -6.54 -14.17 11.97
N ALA A 452 -7.03 -15.41 11.98
CA ALA A 452 -6.23 -16.56 12.44
C ALA A 452 -4.95 -16.74 11.60
N PHE A 453 -5.05 -16.60 10.28
CA PHE A 453 -3.90 -16.68 9.38
C PHE A 453 -2.90 -15.53 9.59
N LYS A 454 -3.39 -14.29 9.76
CA LYS A 454 -2.56 -13.13 10.06
C LYS A 454 -1.74 -13.37 11.33
N LYS A 455 -2.40 -13.78 12.42
CA LYS A 455 -1.74 -14.08 13.69
C LYS A 455 -0.70 -15.19 13.54
N LYS A 456 -1.06 -16.30 12.89
CA LYS A 456 -0.19 -17.49 12.76
C LYS A 456 1.01 -17.28 11.83
N PHE A 457 0.84 -16.60 10.69
CA PHE A 457 1.85 -16.59 9.62
C PHE A 457 2.43 -15.22 9.29
N ILE A 458 1.71 -14.13 9.56
CA ILE A 458 2.17 -12.78 9.20
C ILE A 458 2.75 -12.08 10.43
N TYR A 459 1.96 -11.98 11.51
CA TYR A 459 2.34 -11.23 12.71
C TYR A 459 3.51 -11.90 13.42
N SER A 460 3.50 -13.23 13.52
CA SER A 460 4.62 -14.03 14.01
C SER A 460 5.90 -13.74 13.23
N LYS A 461 5.85 -13.71 11.90
CA LYS A 461 7.03 -13.44 11.06
C LYS A 461 7.52 -12.00 11.18
N ILE A 462 6.61 -11.04 11.27
CA ILE A 462 6.96 -9.63 11.52
C ILE A 462 7.68 -9.50 12.86
N TYR A 463 7.16 -10.18 13.90
CA TYR A 463 7.77 -10.20 15.22
C TYR A 463 9.16 -10.88 15.21
N GLU A 464 9.26 -12.11 14.68
CA GLU A 464 10.51 -12.87 14.63
C GLU A 464 11.62 -12.09 13.91
N GLN A 465 11.26 -11.39 12.82
CA GLN A 465 12.22 -10.57 12.08
C GLN A 465 12.61 -9.29 12.86
N GLU A 466 11.69 -8.67 13.61
CA GLU A 466 12.04 -7.53 14.46
C GLU A 466 12.91 -7.95 15.65
N GLU A 467 12.65 -9.12 16.23
CA GLU A 467 13.41 -9.68 17.34
C GLU A 467 14.85 -10.02 16.92
N SER A 468 15.04 -10.54 15.70
CA SER A 468 16.36 -10.96 15.20
C SER A 468 17.14 -9.85 14.49
N GLU A 469 16.49 -9.06 13.64
CA GLU A 469 17.14 -8.04 12.80
C GLU A 469 17.05 -6.62 13.37
N HIS A 470 16.19 -6.39 14.37
CA HIS A 470 15.98 -5.07 14.99
C HIS A 470 15.68 -3.97 13.96
N THR A 471 14.87 -4.28 12.95
CA THR A 471 14.64 -3.43 11.78
C THR A 471 14.08 -2.05 12.15
N PHE A 472 13.06 -2.00 13.01
CA PHE A 472 12.46 -0.74 13.46
C PHE A 472 13.42 0.02 14.36
N HIS A 473 14.06 -0.67 15.31
CA HIS A 473 15.03 -0.07 16.21
C HIS A 473 16.22 0.55 15.46
N GLY A 474 16.77 -0.18 14.49
CA GLY A 474 17.85 0.29 13.62
C GLY A 474 17.44 1.49 12.78
N PHE A 475 16.25 1.45 12.17
CA PHE A 475 15.72 2.56 11.36
C PHE A 475 15.60 3.87 12.17
N PHE A 476 15.01 3.82 13.36
CA PHE A 476 14.87 5.01 14.19
C PHE A 476 16.19 5.43 14.85
N GLY A 477 17.06 4.49 15.18
CA GLY A 477 18.44 4.80 15.60
C GLY A 477 19.22 5.55 14.52
N PHE A 478 19.10 5.11 13.26
CA PHE A 478 19.69 5.82 12.13
C PHE A 478 19.14 7.25 11.99
N ILE A 479 17.83 7.44 12.12
CA ILE A 479 17.22 8.79 12.08
C ILE A 479 17.81 9.70 13.16
N ASP A 480 17.97 9.20 14.38
CA ASP A 480 18.45 10.02 15.51
C ASP A 480 19.88 10.55 15.28
N TYR A 481 20.72 9.78 14.58
CA TYR A 481 22.11 10.10 14.26
C TYR A 481 22.34 10.63 12.84
N PHE A 482 21.28 10.77 12.05
CA PHE A 482 21.38 11.27 10.70
C PHE A 482 21.81 12.74 10.71
N THR A 483 22.97 13.05 10.12
CA THR A 483 23.49 14.42 9.99
C THR A 483 23.48 14.93 8.54
N GLY A 484 22.95 14.15 7.60
CA GLY A 484 22.85 14.50 6.17
C GLY A 484 21.76 15.55 5.91
N ASN A 485 21.93 16.72 6.50
CA ASN A 485 21.00 17.85 6.46
C ASN A 485 21.48 18.92 5.46
N GLU A 486 22.26 18.54 4.43
CA GLU A 486 22.59 19.47 3.36
C GLU A 486 21.36 19.71 2.50
N ALA A 487 20.97 20.98 2.37
CA ALA A 487 20.00 21.42 1.38
C ALA A 487 20.56 21.13 -0.02
N SER A 488 20.31 19.93 -0.52
CA SER A 488 20.56 19.61 -1.92
C SER A 488 19.56 20.39 -2.79
N ASN A 489 19.87 20.56 -4.08
CA ASN A 489 18.93 21.04 -5.10
C ASN A 489 17.62 20.20 -5.22
N GLN A 490 17.37 19.23 -4.34
CA GLN A 490 16.28 18.26 -4.37
C GLN A 490 15.15 18.53 -3.36
N GLY A 491 15.30 19.49 -2.43
CA GLY A 491 14.24 19.88 -1.47
C GLY A 491 14.75 20.27 -0.09
N LEU A 492 13.86 20.72 0.80
CA LEU A 492 14.16 20.95 2.22
C LEU A 492 14.58 19.64 2.89
N ALA A 493 15.60 19.74 3.72
CA ALA A 493 15.99 18.66 4.60
C ALA A 493 14.86 18.39 5.60
N ILE A 494 14.68 17.12 5.98
CA ILE A 494 13.50 16.72 6.76
C ILE A 494 13.46 17.36 8.13
N PHE A 495 14.62 17.51 8.78
CA PHE A 495 14.68 18.09 10.11
C PHE A 495 14.35 19.59 10.06
N ASP A 496 14.91 20.32 9.09
CA ASP A 496 14.56 21.72 8.87
C ASP A 496 13.05 21.89 8.62
N PHE A 497 12.44 21.01 7.83
CA PHE A 497 11.01 21.06 7.56
C PHE A 497 10.15 20.90 8.83
N VAL A 498 10.46 19.90 9.66
CA VAL A 498 9.66 19.65 10.88
C VAL A 498 9.96 20.66 11.99
N THR A 499 11.16 21.27 11.99
CA THR A 499 11.58 22.21 13.04
C THR A 499 11.38 23.68 12.69
N GLN A 500 11.20 24.06 11.42
CA GLN A 500 10.86 25.46 11.09
C GLN A 500 9.49 25.80 11.70
N GLY A 501 9.46 26.77 12.62
CA GLY A 501 8.22 27.39 13.12
C GLY A 501 7.41 27.98 11.96
N GLU A 502 6.13 28.27 12.20
CA GLU A 502 5.17 28.79 11.21
C GLU A 502 5.86 29.65 10.13
N ILE A 503 5.85 29.17 8.89
CA ILE A 503 6.17 30.02 7.75
C ILE A 503 5.10 31.10 7.77
N ASN A 504 5.49 32.26 8.31
CA ASN A 504 4.72 33.49 8.36
C ASN A 504 3.85 33.61 7.10
N GLY A 505 2.58 33.94 7.31
CA GLY A 505 1.73 34.43 6.23
C GLY A 505 2.52 35.45 5.38
N GLU A 506 2.36 35.34 4.06
CA GLU A 506 3.15 35.97 3.00
C GLU A 506 4.30 35.10 2.45
N ILE A 507 3.92 34.20 1.53
CA ILE A 507 4.80 33.89 0.41
C ILE A 507 4.93 35.18 -0.40
N LYS A 508 5.99 35.96 -0.17
CA LYS A 508 6.42 36.97 -1.14
C LYS A 508 6.88 36.21 -2.39
N ASN A 509 6.03 36.25 -3.40
CA ASN A 509 6.40 35.92 -4.77
C ASN A 509 7.40 36.96 -5.27
N ASP A 510 8.69 36.78 -4.98
CA ASP A 510 9.74 37.41 -5.76
C ASP A 510 10.32 36.39 -6.76
N ALA A 511 9.44 35.90 -7.62
CA ALA A 511 9.83 35.54 -8.97
C ALA A 511 9.65 36.82 -9.81
N LYS A 512 10.77 37.48 -10.12
CA LYS A 512 10.87 38.64 -11.03
C LYS A 512 9.81 38.57 -12.13
N GLU A 513 8.78 39.40 -12.01
CA GLU A 513 8.08 39.97 -13.15
C GLU A 513 9.06 40.90 -13.85
N THR A 514 9.76 40.38 -14.85
CA THR A 514 10.18 41.17 -16.00
C THR A 514 9.74 40.41 -17.24
N GLY A 515 8.44 40.49 -17.52
CA GLY A 515 7.86 40.22 -18.82
C GLY A 515 7.44 41.55 -19.42
N GLU A 516 8.38 42.31 -19.95
CA GLU A 516 8.03 43.28 -20.99
C GLU A 516 7.85 42.51 -22.30
N LYS A 517 6.68 42.71 -22.88
CA LYS A 517 6.22 42.12 -24.15
C LYS A 517 7.13 42.60 -25.28
N ALA A 518 7.65 41.67 -26.07
CA ALA A 518 8.08 41.96 -27.44
C ALA A 518 7.02 41.38 -28.38
N ASP A 519 6.16 42.26 -28.88
CA ASP A 519 5.33 42.01 -30.05
C ASP A 519 6.23 41.97 -31.29
N GLU A 520 6.12 40.89 -32.06
CA GLU A 520 6.68 40.79 -33.41
C GLU A 520 6.02 41.85 -34.31
N LYS A 521 6.83 42.78 -34.82
CA LYS A 521 6.56 43.47 -36.09
C LYS A 521 7.69 43.17 -37.06
N ILE A 522 7.33 42.43 -38.09
CA ILE A 522 8.07 42.28 -39.33
C ILE A 522 7.87 43.57 -40.12
N GLU A 523 8.95 44.28 -40.47
CA GLU A 523 9.01 45.03 -41.74
C GLU A 523 10.47 45.33 -42.15
N ASN A 524 10.73 45.11 -43.43
CA ASN A 524 11.99 45.28 -44.15
C ASN A 524 12.42 46.75 -44.26
N THR A 525 13.73 47.00 -44.31
CA THR A 525 14.47 47.89 -45.26
C THR A 525 15.95 47.90 -44.84
N GLU A 526 16.82 47.24 -45.60
CA GLU A 526 17.72 47.84 -46.60
C GLU A 526 18.77 48.84 -46.08
N ASN A 527 20.01 48.34 -46.12
CA ASN A 527 21.20 48.96 -46.73
C ASN A 527 21.96 50.14 -46.08
N VAL A 528 23.28 50.00 -46.30
CA VAL A 528 24.36 50.99 -46.46
C VAL A 528 25.31 51.21 -45.27
N GLU A 529 26.46 50.54 -45.41
CA GLU A 529 27.84 51.07 -45.28
C GLU A 529 28.07 52.38 -44.50
N ASN A 530 28.98 52.35 -43.51
CA ASN A 530 30.35 52.83 -43.75
C ASN A 530 31.31 52.61 -42.57
N LYS A 531 32.58 52.54 -42.97
CA LYS A 531 33.82 52.32 -42.20
C LYS A 531 34.22 53.48 -41.27
N PRO A 532 35.23 53.28 -40.41
CA PRO A 532 35.63 54.17 -39.32
C PRO A 532 36.76 55.14 -39.71
N GLU A 533 36.79 56.31 -39.06
CA GLU A 533 37.95 57.22 -38.96
C GLU A 533 38.04 57.66 -37.49
N ASP A 534 39.04 57.21 -36.72
CA ASP A 534 40.42 57.70 -36.57
C ASP A 534 40.55 59.03 -35.78
N LYS A 535 41.07 58.85 -34.54
CA LYS A 535 42.09 59.63 -33.82
C LYS A 535 41.92 61.09 -33.37
N THR A 536 42.44 61.24 -32.13
CA THR A 536 43.19 62.35 -31.52
C THR A 536 42.43 63.61 -31.12
N GLU A 537 42.34 63.87 -29.81
CA GLU A 537 43.39 64.56 -29.02
C GLU A 537 43.44 64.02 -27.59
#